data_AF-A0A3C2EAL4-F1
#
_entry.id   AF-A0A3C2EAL4-F1
#
_cell.length_a   1.000
_cell.length_b   1.000
_cell.length_c   1.000
_cell.angle_alpha   90.00
_cell.angle_beta   90.00
_cell.angle_gamma   90.00
#
_symmetry.space_group_name_H-M   'P 1'
#
loop_
_entity.id
_entity.type
_entity.pdbx_description
1 polymer ?
#
loop_
_entity_poly.entity_id
_entity_poly.type
_entity_poly.pdbx_seq_one_letter_code
_entity_poly.pdbx_strand_id
1 'polypeptide(L)'
;VVWAADIMAYLVGTWLGGPKLWPKASPNKTWTGFVAGVAAGFGAGAGFAAATGADPLPLAILAGLLAVASVGGDLAMSMFKRRFGVKDTGQIIPG
;
A
#
# COMPACT_ATOMS: atom_id res chain seq x y z
N VAL A 1 -0.11 6.86 -8.16
CA VAL A 1 0.37 5.48 -7.90
C VAL A 1 0.01 5.01 -6.50
N VAL A 2 0.44 5.68 -5.43
CA VAL A 2 0.16 5.26 -4.04
C VAL A 2 -1.34 5.11 -3.76
N TRP A 3 -2.17 6.10 -4.13
CA TRP A 3 -3.63 5.98 -3.97
C TRP A 3 -4.24 4.80 -4.72
N ALA A 4 -3.76 4.51 -5.94
CA ALA A 4 -4.23 3.35 -6.71
C ALA A 4 -3.83 2.04 -6.03
N ALA A 5 -2.61 1.97 -5.50
CA ALA A 5 -2.13 0.83 -4.72
C ALA A 5 -2.96 0.62 -3.45
N ASP A 6 -3.30 1.69 -2.71
CA ASP A 6 -4.10 1.60 -1.49
C ASP A 6 -5.54 1.16 -1.76
N ILE A 7 -6.18 1.73 -2.77
CA ILE A 7 -7.55 1.36 -3.17
C ILE A 7 -7.59 -0.11 -3.59
N MET A 8 -6.65 -0.55 -4.44
CA MET A 8 -6.61 -1.93 -4.91
C MET A 8 -6.23 -2.90 -3.81
N ALA A 9 -5.31 -2.53 -2.92
CA ALA A 9 -4.97 -3.33 -1.75
C ALA A 9 -6.17 -3.51 -0.81
N TYR A 10 -6.94 -2.44 -0.59
CA TYR A 10 -8.14 -2.46 0.23
C TYR A 10 -9.25 -3.30 -0.40
N LEU A 11 -9.59 -3.05 -1.66
CA LEU A 11 -10.66 -3.76 -2.36
C LEU A 11 -10.35 -5.25 -2.47
N VAL A 12 -9.18 -5.60 -3.01
CA VAL A 12 -8.77 -7.00 -3.18
C VAL A 12 -8.55 -7.66 -1.83
N GLY A 13 -7.90 -6.98 -0.89
CA GLY A 13 -7.67 -7.54 0.44
C GLY A 13 -8.95 -7.84 1.21
N THR A 14 -10.01 -7.04 0.99
CA THR A 14 -11.32 -7.23 1.64
C THR A 14 -12.18 -8.26 0.91
N TRP A 15 -12.19 -8.25 -0.43
CA TRP A 15 -13.05 -9.13 -1.23
C TRP A 15 -12.50 -10.55 -1.35
N LEU A 16 -11.21 -10.69 -1.68
CA LEU A 16 -10.57 -12.01 -1.79
C LEU A 16 -10.15 -12.55 -0.42
N GLY A 17 -9.98 -11.68 0.59
CA GLY A 17 -9.50 -12.10 1.90
C GLY A 17 -8.15 -12.80 1.81
N GLY A 18 -7.85 -13.69 2.76
CA GLY A 18 -6.66 -14.54 2.71
C GLY A 18 -5.73 -14.38 3.91
N PRO A 19 -4.51 -14.94 3.85
CA PRO A 19 -3.60 -14.95 4.98
C PRO A 19 -3.21 -13.52 5.36
N LYS A 20 -3.31 -13.24 6.66
CA LYS A 20 -2.95 -11.94 7.22
C LYS A 20 -1.46 -11.70 7.05
N LEU A 21 -1.12 -10.52 6.57
CA LEU A 21 0.27 -10.11 6.34
C LEU A 21 1.02 -10.06 7.66
N TRP A 22 0.43 -9.42 8.68
CA TRP A 22 1.05 -9.29 9.99
C TRP A 22 0.02 -9.15 11.13
N PRO A 23 -0.50 -10.26 11.68
CA PRO A 23 -1.60 -10.25 12.66
C PRO A 23 -1.33 -9.40 13.91
N LYS A 24 -0.08 -9.39 14.39
CA LYS A 24 0.32 -8.65 15.61
C LYS A 24 0.36 -7.13 15.42
N ALA A 25 0.79 -6.67 14.24
CA ALA A 25 0.94 -5.24 13.95
C ALA A 25 -0.30 -4.64 13.28
N SER A 26 -0.90 -5.35 12.32
CA SER A 26 -2.08 -4.90 11.57
C SER A 26 -3.03 -6.08 11.28
N PRO A 27 -4.10 -6.25 12.07
CA PRO A 27 -5.00 -7.41 11.95
C PRO A 27 -5.84 -7.42 10.67
N ASN A 28 -5.87 -6.31 9.93
CA ASN A 28 -6.71 -6.12 8.75
C ASN A 28 -5.93 -6.18 7.42
N LYS A 29 -4.58 -6.17 7.44
CA LYS A 29 -3.79 -6.29 6.20
C LYS A 29 -3.61 -7.76 5.80
N THR A 30 -3.86 -8.08 4.53
CA THR A 30 -3.74 -9.41 3.93
C THR A 30 -2.62 -9.45 2.89
N TRP A 31 -2.03 -10.62 2.67
CA TRP A 31 -1.03 -10.83 1.61
C TRP A 31 -1.63 -10.60 0.22
N THR A 32 -2.88 -10.99 0.01
CA THR A 32 -3.61 -10.77 -1.25
C THR A 32 -3.76 -9.29 -1.55
N GLY A 33 -4.15 -8.48 -0.55
CA GLY A 33 -4.21 -7.03 -0.67
C GLY A 33 -2.84 -6.42 -0.97
N PHE A 34 -1.78 -6.89 -0.30
CA PHE A 34 -0.42 -6.43 -0.58
C PHE A 34 0.00 -6.67 -2.04
N VAL A 35 -0.16 -7.91 -2.53
CA VAL A 35 0.20 -8.26 -3.91
C VAL A 35 -0.64 -7.47 -4.92
N ALA A 36 -1.93 -7.30 -4.66
CA ALA A 36 -2.81 -6.52 -5.51
C ALA A 36 -2.44 -5.03 -5.54
N GLY A 37 -2.10 -4.43 -4.39
CA GLY A 37 -1.66 -3.04 -4.31
C GLY A 37 -0.35 -2.81 -5.06
N VAL A 38 0.61 -3.73 -4.94
CA VAL A 38 1.88 -3.68 -5.67
C VAL A 38 1.65 -3.80 -7.18
N ALA A 39 0.84 -4.77 -7.62
CA ALA A 39 0.48 -4.93 -9.03
C ALA A 39 -0.23 -3.69 -9.60
N ALA A 40 -1.13 -3.09 -8.83
CA ALA A 40 -1.78 -1.83 -9.18
C ALA A 40 -0.79 -0.66 -9.26
N GLY A 41 0.25 -0.66 -8.41
CA GLY A 41 1.36 0.29 -8.48
C GLY A 41 2.11 0.21 -9.81
N PHE A 42 2.51 -0.98 -10.22
CA PHE A 42 3.14 -1.20 -11.54
C PHE A 42 2.22 -0.77 -12.69
N GLY A 43 0.95 -1.18 -12.65
CA GLY A 43 -0.04 -0.81 -13.67
C GLY A 43 -0.28 0.71 -13.76
N ALA A 44 -0.35 1.40 -12.62
CA ALA A 44 -0.50 2.86 -12.59
C ALA A 44 0.75 3.58 -13.13
N GLY A 45 1.95 3.07 -12.85
CA GLY A 45 3.20 3.60 -13.41
C GLY A 45 3.28 3.43 -14.93
N ALA A 46 2.93 2.24 -15.43
CA ALA A 46 2.88 1.96 -16.86
C ALA A 46 1.81 2.81 -17.58
N GLY A 47 0.63 2.95 -16.99
CA GLY A 47 -0.44 3.80 -17.54
C GLY A 47 -0.06 5.28 -17.59
N PHE A 48 0.64 5.77 -16.57
CA PHE A 48 1.17 7.14 -16.58
C PHE A 48 2.22 7.35 -17.67
N ALA A 49 3.11 6.37 -17.87
CA ALA A 49 4.10 6.42 -18.94
C ALA A 49 3.46 6.45 -20.33
N ALA A 50 2.44 5.59 -20.55
CA ALA A 50 1.69 5.58 -21.80
C ALA A 50 0.98 6.92 -22.08
N ALA A 51 0.45 7.57 -21.04
CA ALA A 51 -0.22 8.88 -21.18
C ALA A 51 0.75 10.03 -21.47
N THR A 52 2.02 9.91 -21.06
CA THR A 52 3.04 10.97 -21.20
C THR A 52 4.01 10.72 -22.35
N GLY A 53 3.92 9.57 -23.02
CA GLY A 53 4.87 9.14 -24.05
C GLY A 53 6.26 8.77 -23.50
N ALA A 54 6.38 8.61 -22.17
CA ALA A 54 7.61 8.23 -21.50
C ALA A 54 7.84 6.72 -21.56
N ASP A 55 9.07 6.28 -21.29
CA ASP A 55 9.41 4.86 -21.24
C ASP A 55 8.66 4.18 -20.06
N PRO A 56 7.81 3.17 -20.33
CA PRO A 56 7.00 2.52 -19.32
C PRO A 56 7.79 1.68 -18.33
N LEU A 57 8.93 1.12 -18.72
CA LEU A 57 9.68 0.20 -17.86
C LEU A 57 10.25 0.88 -16.60
N PRO A 58 11.02 1.98 -16.70
CA PRO A 58 11.56 2.65 -15.51
C PRO A 58 10.46 3.24 -14.62
N LEU A 59 9.39 3.78 -15.22
CA LEU A 59 8.28 4.36 -14.46
C LEU A 59 7.44 3.31 -13.74
N ALA A 60 7.19 2.16 -14.37
CA ALA A 60 6.50 1.05 -13.72
C ALA A 60 7.31 0.48 -12.56
N ILE A 61 8.64 0.30 -12.73
CA ILE A 61 9.53 -0.16 -11.65
C ILE A 61 9.54 0.81 -10.48
N LEU A 62 9.74 2.11 -10.76
CA LEU A 62 9.72 3.14 -9.73
C LEU A 62 8.38 3.17 -8.99
N ALA A 63 7.27 3.11 -9.72
CA ALA A 63 5.92 3.08 -9.18
C ALA A 63 5.67 1.85 -8.29
N GLY A 64 6.12 0.67 -8.71
CA GLY A 64 6.05 -0.56 -7.93
C GLY A 64 6.85 -0.48 -6.63
N LEU A 65 8.09 0.05 -6.68
CA LEU A 65 8.92 0.26 -5.49
C LEU A 65 8.27 1.24 -4.50
N LEU A 66 7.68 2.34 -5.00
CA LEU A 66 6.94 3.29 -4.17
C LEU A 66 5.71 2.66 -3.52
N ALA A 67 4.99 1.78 -4.24
CA ALA A 67 3.85 1.04 -3.68
C ALA A 67 4.27 0.06 -2.58
N VAL A 68 5.43 -0.60 -2.74
CA VAL A 68 5.99 -1.44 -1.66
C VAL A 68 6.39 -0.59 -0.46
N ALA A 69 7.04 0.54 -0.70
CA ALA A 69 7.46 1.46 0.35
C ALA A 69 6.27 2.05 1.12
N SER A 70 5.16 2.37 0.46
CA SER A 70 3.96 2.88 1.12
C SER A 70 3.34 1.84 2.05
N VAL A 71 3.16 0.59 1.57
CA VAL A 71 2.61 -0.48 2.41
C VAL A 71 3.55 -0.82 3.58
N GLY A 72 4.87 -0.79 3.35
CA GLY A 72 5.87 -0.96 4.40
C GLY A 72 5.83 0.15 5.45
N GLY A 73 5.72 1.41 5.02
CA GLY A 73 5.57 2.58 5.91
C GLY A 73 4.33 2.49 6.80
N ASP A 74 3.19 2.12 6.21
CA ASP A 74 1.94 1.88 6.95
C ASP A 74 2.08 0.80 8.03
N LEU A 75 2.80 -0.28 7.73
CA LEU A 75 3.05 -1.36 8.67
C LEU A 75 3.98 -0.91 9.79
N ALA A 76 5.04 -0.18 9.46
CA ALA A 76 5.95 0.39 10.46
C ALA A 76 5.21 1.34 11.40
N MET A 77 4.32 2.19 10.87
CA MET A 77 3.50 3.09 11.67
C MET A 77 2.47 2.33 12.52
N SER A 78 1.85 1.29 11.98
CA SER A 78 0.93 0.41 12.73
C SER A 78 1.66 -0.32 13.87
N MET A 79 2.89 -0.76 13.64
CA MET A 79 3.75 -1.37 14.65
C MET A 79 4.14 -0.38 15.74
N PHE A 80 4.53 0.84 15.36
CA PHE A 80 4.85 1.90 16.31
C PHE A 80 3.67 2.16 17.25
N LYS A 81 2.47 2.33 16.69
CA LYS A 81 1.22 2.48 17.47
C LYS A 81 1.00 1.33 18.46
N ARG A 82 1.22 0.08 18.04
CA ARG A 82 1.11 -1.10 18.91
C ARG A 82 2.15 -1.13 20.02
N ARG A 83 3.39 -0.72 19.74
CA ARG A 83 4.49 -0.74 20.71
C ARG A 83 4.32 0.31 21.81
N PHE A 84 3.74 1.46 21.48
CA PHE A 84 3.51 2.54 22.43
C PHE A 84 2.10 2.53 23.05
N GLY A 85 1.26 1.56 22.70
CA GLY A 85 -0.12 1.44 23.23
C GLY A 85 -1.05 2.59 22.83
N VAL A 86 -0.60 3.49 21.96
CA VAL A 86 -1.35 4.63 21.45
C VAL A 86 -2.03 4.27 20.13
N LYS A 87 -3.33 4.56 20.06
CA LYS A 87 -4.13 4.32 18.84
C LYS A 87 -3.91 5.42 17.80
N ASP A 88 -3.57 6.63 18.24
CA ASP A 88 -3.36 7.80 17.40
C ASP A 88 -1.98 8.41 17.65
N THR A 89 -1.27 8.74 16.56
CA THR A 89 0.08 9.34 16.59
C THR A 89 0.06 10.84 16.88
N GLY A 90 -1.11 11.46 17.01
CA GLY A 90 -1.29 12.86 17.41
C GLY A 90 -2.73 13.35 17.25
N GLN A 91 -3.07 14.48 17.87
CA GLN A 91 -4.37 15.18 17.74
C GLN A 91 -4.28 16.41 16.80
N ILE A 92 -3.24 16.48 15.98
CA ILE A 92 -2.93 17.66 15.14
C ILE A 92 -3.90 17.79 13.96
N ILE A 93 -4.45 16.68 13.48
CA ILE A 93 -5.45 16.67 12.42
C ILE A 93 -6.80 16.36 13.08
N PRO A 94 -7.80 17.24 13.01
CA PRO A 94 -9.16 16.90 13.41
C PRO A 94 -9.71 15.91 12.39
N GLY A 95 -9.59 14.61 12.68
CA GLY A 95 -10.04 13.53 11.80
C GLY A 95 -9.44 12.18 12.12
#